data_AF-A0AAW3V0S8-F1
#
_entry.id   AF-A0AAW3V0S8-F1
#
_cell.length_a   1.000
_cell.length_b   1.000
_cell.length_c   1.000
_cell.angle_alpha   90.00
_cell.angle_beta   90.00
_cell.angle_gamma   90.00
#
_symmetry.space_group_name_H-M   'P 1'
#
loop_
_entity.id
_entity.type
_entity.pdbx_description
1 polymer ?
#
loop_
_entity_poly.entity_id
_entity_poly.type
_entity_poly.pdbx_seq_one_letter_code
_entity_poly.pdbx_strand_id
1 'polypeptide(L)' 'MGILERAALVPLTANELAQAREIIAFDGVCVAHIQRQMAIGWNRAADLAEAIVGRDALPDVAKHRYASRS' A
#
# COMPACT_ATOMS: atom_id res chain seq x y z
N MET A 1 3.72 29.39 -5.06
CA MET A 1 4.39 28.20 -5.64
C MET A 1 4.57 27.19 -4.53
N GLY A 2 3.62 26.27 -4.37
CA GLY A 2 3.68 25.23 -3.35
C GLY A 2 4.51 24.08 -3.89
N ILE A 3 5.67 23.86 -3.30
CA ILE A 3 6.47 22.66 -3.53
C ILE A 3 5.59 21.53 -2.96
N LEU A 4 4.93 20.75 -3.81
CA LEU A 4 4.38 19.46 -3.40
C LEU A 4 5.60 18.58 -3.15
N GLU A 5 6.16 18.74 -1.94
CA GLU A 5 7.22 17.90 -1.42
C GLU A 5 6.81 16.45 -1.66
N ARG A 6 7.70 15.75 -2.38
CA ARG A 6 7.63 14.31 -2.65
C ARG A 6 7.06 13.65 -1.41
N ALA A 7 5.89 13.00 -1.51
CA ALA A 7 5.42 12.12 -0.45
C ALA A 7 6.60 11.22 -0.11
N ALA A 8 7.22 11.46 1.05
CA ALA A 8 8.47 10.81 1.43
C ALA A 8 8.22 9.31 1.30
N LEU A 9 9.09 8.59 0.60
CA LEU A 9 9.07 7.14 0.59
C LEU A 9 9.36 6.71 2.03
N VAL A 10 8.32 6.58 2.83
CA VAL A 10 8.43 6.15 4.21
C VAL A 10 8.84 4.69 4.14
N PRO A 11 10.02 4.32 4.67
CA PRO A 11 10.47 2.95 4.59
C PRO A 11 9.47 2.04 5.28
N LEU A 12 9.05 1.00 4.57
CA LEU A 12 8.21 -0.07 5.11
C LEU A 12 9.10 -0.95 5.98
N THR A 13 8.66 -1.25 7.20
CA THR A 13 9.42 -2.13 8.09
C THR A 13 9.18 -3.59 7.72
N ALA A 14 10.15 -4.46 8.01
CA ALA A 14 10.03 -5.90 7.78
C ALA A 14 8.84 -6.50 8.55
N ASN A 15 8.51 -5.96 9.73
CA ASN A 15 7.37 -6.39 10.52
C ASN A 15 6.03 -6.07 9.82
N GLU A 16 5.91 -4.88 9.24
CA GLU A 16 4.71 -4.50 8.50
C GLU A 16 4.52 -5.34 7.24
N LEU A 17 5.61 -5.65 6.53
CA LEU A 17 5.58 -6.53 5.37
C LEU A 17 5.19 -7.96 5.74
N ALA A 18 5.66 -8.47 6.88
CA ALA A 18 5.29 -9.80 7.38
C ALA A 18 3.78 -9.85 7.72
N GLN A 19 3.29 -8.89 8.51
CA GLN A 19 1.87 -8.83 8.89
C GLN A 19 0.95 -8.66 7.68
N ALA A 20 1.27 -7.74 6.77
CA ALA A 20 0.48 -7.54 5.55
C ALA A 20 0.49 -8.79 4.65
N ARG A 21 1.60 -9.56 4.62
CA ARG A 21 1.67 -10.82 3.87
C ARG A 21 0.78 -11.90 4.46
N GLU A 22 0.76 -12.04 5.79
CA GLU A 22 -0.14 -12.97 6.48
C GLU A 22 -1.61 -12.63 6.21
N ILE A 23 -1.94 -11.34 6.26
CA ILE A 23 -3.28 -10.83 5.95
C ILE A 23 -3.68 -11.15 4.50
N ILE A 24 -2.81 -10.88 3.52
CA ILE A 24 -3.08 -11.16 2.10
C ILE A 24 -3.18 -12.66 1.82
N ALA A 25 -2.39 -13.49 2.50
CA ALA A 25 -2.41 -14.94 2.32
C ALA A 25 -3.73 -15.59 2.74
N PHE A 26 -4.47 -14.96 3.66
CA PHE A 26 -5.74 -15.48 4.17
C PHE A 26 -6.95 -15.04 3.32
N ASP A 27 -7.03 -13.75 2.96
CA ASP A 27 -8.22 -13.14 2.33
C ASP A 27 -7.99 -12.57 0.91
N GLY A 28 -6.78 -12.71 0.36
CA GLY A 28 -6.41 -12.11 -0.92
C GLY A 28 -6.01 -10.62 -0.83
N VAL A 29 -5.79 -9.98 -1.98
CA VAL A 29 -5.26 -8.62 -2.04
C VAL A 29 -6.39 -7.59 -1.83
N CYS A 30 -6.55 -7.11 -0.60
CA CYS A 30 -7.50 -6.06 -0.26
C CYS A 30 -6.86 -4.96 0.60
N VAL A 31 -6.60 -3.79 0.00
CA VAL A 31 -5.98 -2.64 0.69
C VAL A 31 -6.81 -2.17 1.89
N ALA A 32 -8.14 -2.15 1.77
CA ALA A 32 -9.02 -1.75 2.87
C ALA A 32 -8.99 -2.74 4.04
N HIS A 33 -8.74 -4.01 3.77
CA HIS A 33 -8.62 -5.03 4.80
C HIS A 33 -7.30 -4.89 5.57
N ILE A 34 -6.17 -4.70 4.87
CA ILE A 34 -4.86 -4.38 5.47
C ILE A 34 -4.96 -3.11 6.33
N GLN A 35 -5.62 -2.06 5.82
CA GLN A 35 -5.84 -0.80 6.54
C GLN A 35 -6.55 -1.03 7.88
N ARG A 36 -7.61 -1.84 7.89
CA ARG A 36 -8.39 -2.13 9.11
C ARG A 36 -7.63 -3.02 10.08
N GLN A 37 -6.96 -4.07 9.60
CA GLN A 37 -6.22 -4.99 10.47
C GLN A 37 -5.01 -4.34 11.11
N MET A 38 -4.25 -3.56 10.36
CA MET A 38 -3.02 -2.92 10.86
C MET A 38 -3.28 -1.53 11.46
N ALA A 39 -4.53 -1.03 11.42
CA ALA A 39 -4.91 0.32 11.85
C ALA A 39 -4.01 1.44 11.27
N ILE A 40 -3.61 1.30 10.01
CA ILE A 40 -2.74 2.25 9.30
C ILE A 40 -3.54 3.13 8.33
N GLY A 41 -2.92 4.20 7.82
CA GLY A 41 -3.50 5.00 6.75
C GLY A 41 -3.60 4.24 5.42
N TRP A 42 -4.60 4.56 4.60
CA TRP A 42 -4.85 3.88 3.33
C TRP A 42 -3.63 3.89 2.38
N ASN A 43 -2.89 4.99 2.34
CA ASN A 43 -1.66 5.10 1.54
C ASN A 43 -0.61 4.07 1.94
N ARG A 44 -0.42 3.88 3.26
CA ARG A 44 0.55 2.93 3.80
C ARG A 44 0.12 1.49 3.55
N ALA A 45 -1.19 1.22 3.63
CA ALA A 45 -1.74 -0.08 3.25
C ALA A 45 -1.56 -0.38 1.75
N ALA A 46 -1.71 0.63 0.89
CA ALA A 46 -1.47 0.50 -0.55
C ALA A 46 0.01 0.24 -0.86
N ASP A 47 0.93 0.96 -0.20
CA ASP A 47 2.38 0.76 -0.36
C ASP A 47 2.79 -0.65 0.10
N LEU A 48 2.20 -1.17 1.19
CA LEU A 48 2.43 -2.55 1.66
C LEU A 48 1.89 -3.59 0.68
N ALA A 49 0.69 -3.39 0.15
CA ALA A 49 0.11 -4.28 -0.85
C ALA A 49 0.97 -4.29 -2.13
N GLU A 50 1.42 -3.12 -2.61
CA GLU A 50 2.31 -3.00 -3.77
C GLU A 50 3.60 -3.78 -3.56
N ALA A 51 4.24 -3.63 -2.39
CA ALA A 51 5.49 -4.29 -2.07
C ALA A 51 5.38 -5.82 -1.99
N ILE A 52 4.18 -6.36 -1.75
CA ILE A 52 3.95 -7.80 -1.59
C ILE A 52 3.52 -8.46 -2.89
N VAL A 53 2.58 -7.86 -3.63
CA VAL A 53 1.97 -8.48 -4.83
C VAL A 53 2.31 -7.80 -6.15
N GLY A 54 2.96 -6.64 -6.10
CA GLY A 54 3.26 -5.83 -7.28
C GLY A 54 2.09 -4.97 -7.74
N ARG A 55 2.40 -3.92 -8.50
CA ARG A 55 1.43 -2.90 -8.94
C ARG A 55 0.29 -3.47 -9.78
N ASP A 56 0.54 -4.51 -10.58
CA ASP A 56 -0.46 -5.10 -11.47
C ASP A 56 -1.60 -5.82 -10.72
N ALA A 57 -1.29 -6.38 -9.55
CA ALA A 57 -2.25 -7.09 -8.71
C ALA A 57 -3.04 -6.16 -7.78
N LEU A 58 -2.77 -4.85 -7.80
CA LEU A 58 -3.52 -3.87 -7.02
C LEU A 58 -4.88 -3.54 -7.67
N PRO A 59 -5.89 -3.19 -6.86
CA PRO A 59 -7.15 -2.67 -7.37
C PRO A 59 -6.93 -1.33 -8.10
N ASP A 60 -7.75 -1.04 -9.12
CA ASP A 60 -7.55 0.15 -9.97
C ASP A 60 -7.54 1.46 -9.19
N VAL A 61 -8.36 1.56 -8.13
CA VAL A 61 -8.36 2.71 -7.20
C VAL A 61 -6.98 2.96 -6.56
N ALA A 62 -6.22 1.90 -6.26
CA ALA A 62 -4.84 2.01 -5.78
C ALA A 62 -3.88 2.37 -6.91
N LYS A 63 -4.08 1.83 -8.12
CA LYS A 63 -3.27 2.16 -9.31
C LYS A 63 -3.38 3.65 -9.68
N HIS A 64 -4.55 4.28 -9.52
CA HIS A 64 -4.75 5.72 -9.81
C HIS A 64 -3.80 6.64 -9.03
N ARG A 65 -3.41 6.27 -7.80
CA ARG A 65 -2.41 6.99 -6.99
C ARG A 65 -1.05 7.05 -7.68
N TYR A 66 -0.70 6.01 -8.45
CA TYR A 66 0.55 5.92 -9.20
C TYR A 66 0.40 6.33 -10.66
N ALA A 67 -0.83 6.48 -11.18
CA ALA A 67 -1.10 6.91 -12.55
C ALA A 67 -0.88 8.43 -12.72
N SER A 68 -1.17 9.23 -11.70
CA SER A 68 -0.84 10.67 -11.68
C SER A 68 0.65 10.97 -11.52
N ARG A 69 1.51 9.94 -11.65
CA ARG A 69 2.95 9.95 -11.38
C ARG A 69 3.79 9.73 -12.65
N SER A 70 3.14 9.60 -13.83
CA SER A 70 3.76 9.53 -15.16
C SER A 70 3.72 10.88 -15.87
#